data_AF-Q8GZ84-F1
#
_entry.id   AF-Q8GZ84-F1
#
_cell.length_a   1.000
_cell.length_b   1.000
_cell.length_c   1.000
_cell.angle_alpha   90.00
_cell.angle_beta   90.00
_cell.angle_gamma   90.00
#
_symmetry.space_group_name_H-M   'P 1'
#
loop_
_entity.id
_entity.type
_entity.pdbx_description
1 polymer ?
#
loop_
_entity_poly.entity_id
_entity_poly.type
_entity_poly.pdbx_seq_one_letter_code
_entity_poly.pdbx_strand_id
1 'polypeptide(L)'
;MTLKIPIQEMVKMVGSLRSHGIDIPESMEINKKEKIYVAVTEKDLESKSSLVWAIQNSGGKEFCIVHVHQPIPGEMFHEQKLRLYRKEKDKAHKNSEKYLQICRQMQVTAEIIYIETDSVEKGILQLISQRGVTKLVMGAAADRHYSMRMRDLKSKKAIYIHREAPATCLIWFTCNGYLICSREARRANNLYLECASSNSLSQSDITRGTESIVKDDDHLIKLAVTEAEASKRKARFEACKREEAEKTAVDALKKAKQWENVYFEELKQRKETEKALRKRNDELEKMRSESETQITESYTVIRKLQEKNNLSMETFRGIREEQEELKIKLREVSKLKGKREEEEASTSNHREPPQYFICPITHDIMEDPHVAADGFTYEGEAISRWFERGHETSPMINKRLPHTSLVPNLALRSAIQEWLQLRELLNRPSACREI
;
A
#
# COMPACT_ATOMS: atom_id res chain seq x y z
N MET A 1 -30.15 8.70 -27.30
CA MET A 1 -30.09 7.55 -26.37
C MET A 1 -28.64 7.12 -26.30
N THR A 2 -27.94 7.37 -25.19
CA THR A 2 -26.54 6.96 -25.01
C THR A 2 -26.53 5.79 -24.05
N LEU A 3 -26.25 4.59 -24.56
CA LEU A 3 -26.16 3.34 -23.81
C LEU A 3 -25.03 3.46 -22.77
N LYS A 4 -25.37 3.26 -21.49
CA LYS A 4 -24.40 3.24 -20.38
C LYS A 4 -23.90 1.79 -20.22
N ILE A 5 -22.76 1.47 -20.81
CA ILE A 5 -22.13 0.15 -20.68
C ILE A 5 -21.32 0.10 -19.37
N PRO A 6 -21.46 -0.93 -18.53
CA PRO A 6 -20.63 -1.13 -17.34
C PRO A 6 -19.14 -1.32 -17.64
N ILE A 7 -18.28 -0.83 -16.74
CA ILE A 7 -16.81 -0.69 -16.87
C ILE A 7 -16.08 -2.01 -17.20
N GLN A 8 -16.69 -3.18 -16.95
CA GLN A 8 -16.07 -4.48 -17.20
C GLN A 8 -16.19 -4.99 -18.65
N GLU A 9 -17.10 -4.44 -19.47
CA GLU A 9 -17.41 -4.97 -20.82
C GLU A 9 -16.73 -4.20 -21.97
N MET A 10 -16.33 -2.94 -21.77
CA MET A 10 -15.63 -2.16 -22.82
C MET A 10 -14.19 -2.60 -23.06
N VAL A 11 -13.55 -3.26 -22.08
CA VAL A 11 -12.16 -3.72 -22.18
C VAL A 11 -11.98 -4.88 -23.19
N LYS A 12 -13.07 -5.58 -23.57
CA LYS A 12 -13.04 -6.65 -24.57
C LYS A 12 -13.33 -6.21 -26.01
N MET A 13 -13.92 -5.02 -26.21
CA MET A 13 -14.31 -4.54 -27.56
C MET A 13 -13.28 -3.63 -28.23
N VAL A 14 -12.38 -3.01 -27.48
CA VAL A 14 -11.39 -2.03 -28.03
C VAL A 14 -10.13 -2.73 -28.59
N GLY A 15 -10.01 -4.05 -28.44
CA GLY A 15 -8.85 -4.84 -28.89
C GLY A 15 -8.84 -5.25 -30.37
N SER A 16 -9.84 -4.90 -31.20
CA SER A 16 -10.04 -5.54 -32.51
C SER A 16 -10.03 -4.61 -33.74
N LEU A 17 -9.61 -3.35 -33.64
CA LEU A 17 -9.51 -2.44 -34.79
C LEU A 17 -8.05 -2.04 -35.05
N ARG A 18 -7.25 -3.00 -35.52
CA ARG A 18 -5.95 -2.79 -36.17
C ARG A 18 -6.01 -3.38 -37.56
N SER A 19 -6.18 -2.53 -38.58
CA SER A 19 -5.68 -2.66 -39.96
C SER A 19 -6.53 -1.77 -40.88
N HIS A 20 -5.91 -1.32 -41.96
CA HIS A 20 -6.41 -0.41 -43.02
C HIS A 20 -5.87 1.01 -42.89
N GLY A 21 -4.62 1.14 -43.32
CA GLY A 21 -3.96 2.40 -43.62
C GLY A 21 -4.49 3.00 -44.93
N ILE A 22 -4.61 4.33 -44.91
CA ILE A 22 -4.70 5.19 -46.08
C ILE A 22 -3.81 6.40 -45.73
N ASP A 23 -2.70 6.54 -46.46
CA ASP A 23 -1.73 7.63 -46.32
C ASP A 23 -2.31 8.94 -46.90
N ILE A 24 -2.28 10.03 -46.13
CA ILE A 24 -2.51 11.40 -46.62
C ILE A 24 -1.46 12.33 -46.00
N PRO A 25 -0.83 13.25 -46.76
CA PRO A 25 0.46 13.85 -46.41
C PRO A 25 0.39 14.95 -45.33
N GLU A 26 1.45 14.94 -44.54
CA GLU A 26 1.82 15.79 -43.43
C GLU A 26 1.98 17.27 -43.84
N SER A 27 1.16 18.16 -43.26
CA SER A 27 1.41 19.60 -43.25
C SER A 27 1.22 20.17 -41.85
N MET A 28 2.36 20.50 -41.23
CA MET A 28 2.60 21.59 -40.28
C MET A 28 1.47 21.99 -39.30
N GLU A 29 1.34 21.25 -38.21
CA GLU A 29 1.04 21.83 -36.89
C GLU A 29 1.91 21.10 -35.87
N ILE A 30 2.71 21.84 -35.09
CA ILE A 30 3.47 21.29 -33.96
C ILE A 30 2.47 20.53 -33.09
N ASN A 31 2.58 19.21 -33.08
CA ASN A 31 1.67 18.28 -32.41
C ASN A 31 1.76 18.49 -30.89
N LYS A 32 1.20 19.60 -30.41
CA LYS A 32 1.12 19.96 -29.00
C LYS A 32 0.10 19.01 -28.40
N LYS A 33 0.60 17.88 -27.89
CA LYS A 33 -0.20 16.84 -27.26
C LYS A 33 -1.23 17.49 -26.33
N GLU A 34 -2.49 17.30 -26.68
CA GLU A 34 -3.60 17.98 -26.02
C GLU A 34 -3.75 17.45 -24.59
N LYS A 35 -3.39 18.28 -23.60
CA LYS A 35 -3.54 17.93 -22.17
C LYS A 35 -5.00 17.99 -21.75
N ILE A 36 -5.42 17.04 -20.93
CA ILE A 36 -6.77 17.03 -20.33
C ILE A 36 -6.69 17.53 -18.90
N TYR A 37 -7.48 18.54 -18.58
CA TYR A 37 -7.54 19.12 -17.26
C TYR A 37 -8.65 18.45 -16.45
N VAL A 38 -8.36 18.06 -15.21
CA VAL A 38 -9.32 17.42 -14.30
C VAL A 38 -9.43 18.25 -13.03
N ALA A 39 -10.55 18.92 -12.83
CA ALA A 39 -10.83 19.69 -11.63
C ALA A 39 -11.16 18.75 -10.46
N VAL A 40 -10.36 18.81 -9.40
CA VAL A 40 -10.52 18.01 -8.18
C VAL A 40 -10.92 18.88 -7.00
N THR A 41 -11.66 18.29 -6.07
CA THR A 41 -12.02 18.94 -4.80
C THR A 41 -11.23 18.32 -3.65
N GLU A 42 -11.41 18.84 -2.44
CA GLU A 42 -10.85 18.21 -1.23
C GLU A 42 -11.44 16.82 -0.91
N LYS A 43 -12.54 16.44 -1.59
CA LYS A 43 -13.19 15.15 -1.41
C LYS A 43 -12.50 14.10 -2.27
N ASP A 44 -11.91 13.12 -1.58
CA ASP A 44 -11.07 12.11 -2.20
C ASP A 44 -11.85 11.22 -3.19
N LEU A 45 -13.01 10.67 -2.78
CA LEU A 45 -13.76 9.70 -3.58
C LEU A 45 -14.34 10.30 -4.87
N GLU A 46 -15.01 11.46 -4.77
CA GLU A 46 -15.60 12.17 -5.92
C GLU A 46 -14.52 12.52 -6.95
N SER A 47 -13.39 13.06 -6.48
CA SER A 47 -12.26 13.47 -7.31
C SER A 47 -11.56 12.26 -7.97
N LYS A 48 -11.39 11.15 -7.24
CA LYS A 48 -10.87 9.88 -7.80
C LYS A 48 -11.77 9.37 -8.93
N SER A 49 -13.08 9.37 -8.71
CA SER A 49 -14.03 8.87 -9.71
C SER A 49 -13.99 9.71 -11.00
N SER A 50 -13.85 11.03 -10.88
CA SER A 50 -13.73 11.95 -12.01
C SER A 50 -12.41 11.75 -12.78
N LEU A 51 -11.31 11.57 -12.05
CA LEU A 51 -9.99 11.31 -12.64
C LEU A 51 -9.95 9.97 -13.39
N VAL A 52 -10.44 8.89 -12.76
CA VAL A 52 -10.49 7.56 -13.40
C VAL A 52 -11.37 7.59 -14.65
N TRP A 53 -12.54 8.25 -14.57
CA TRP A 53 -13.40 8.43 -15.74
C TRP A 53 -12.66 9.18 -16.86
N ALA A 54 -11.97 10.27 -16.54
CA ALA A 54 -11.20 11.05 -17.51
C ALA A 54 -10.16 10.18 -18.21
N ILE A 55 -9.37 9.41 -17.46
CA ILE A 55 -8.31 8.55 -18.01
C ILE A 55 -8.89 7.49 -18.95
N GLN A 56 -10.01 6.86 -18.57
CA GLN A 56 -10.58 5.76 -19.33
C GLN A 56 -11.35 6.19 -20.58
N ASN A 57 -11.94 7.40 -20.60
CA ASN A 57 -12.94 7.76 -21.61
C ASN A 57 -12.52 8.90 -22.54
N SER A 58 -11.48 9.65 -22.20
CA SER A 58 -11.08 10.84 -22.97
C SER A 58 -10.13 10.56 -24.14
N GLY A 59 -9.46 9.40 -24.13
CA GLY A 59 -8.42 9.05 -25.09
C GLY A 59 -7.09 9.78 -24.91
N GLY A 60 -6.95 10.67 -23.91
CA GLY A 60 -5.70 11.40 -23.69
C GLY A 60 -4.65 10.60 -22.92
N LYS A 61 -3.39 11.03 -23.06
CA LYS A 61 -2.23 10.44 -22.36
C LYS A 61 -1.57 11.38 -21.36
N GLU A 62 -1.87 12.68 -21.46
CA GLU A 62 -1.31 13.72 -20.60
C GLU A 62 -2.43 14.44 -19.86
N PHE A 63 -2.34 14.46 -18.53
CA PHE A 63 -3.35 15.01 -17.65
C PHE A 63 -2.79 16.14 -16.79
N CYS A 64 -3.67 17.06 -16.43
CA CYS A 64 -3.38 18.12 -15.49
C CYS A 64 -4.44 18.10 -14.39
N ILE A 65 -4.07 17.72 -13.18
CA ILE A 65 -4.96 17.65 -12.03
C ILE A 65 -5.01 19.04 -11.40
N VAL A 66 -6.18 19.67 -11.42
CA VAL A 66 -6.38 21.06 -11.01
C VAL A 66 -7.03 21.07 -9.63
N HIS A 67 -6.31 21.56 -8.63
CA HIS A 67 -6.85 21.83 -7.30
C HIS A 67 -6.99 23.34 -7.12
N VAL A 68 -8.21 23.81 -6.88
CA VAL A 68 -8.47 25.22 -6.55
C VAL A 68 -8.74 25.36 -5.06
N HIS A 69 -7.83 26.02 -4.36
CA HIS A 69 -7.95 26.32 -2.96
C HIS A 69 -8.60 27.69 -2.78
N GLN A 70 -9.68 27.71 -1.99
CA GLN A 70 -10.39 28.93 -1.61
C GLN A 70 -9.99 29.29 -0.18
N PRO A 71 -9.22 30.38 0.03
CA PRO A 71 -8.82 30.79 1.37
C PRO A 71 -10.03 31.00 2.28
N ILE A 72 -9.87 30.63 3.56
CA ILE A 72 -10.94 30.72 4.56
C ILE A 72 -11.39 32.20 4.69
N PRO A 73 -12.66 32.52 4.37
CA PRO A 73 -13.19 33.86 4.55
C PRO A 73 -13.43 34.14 6.04
N GLY A 74 -13.24 35.41 6.43
CA GLY A 74 -13.56 35.89 7.78
C GLY A 74 -12.37 36.46 8.55
N GLU A 75 -12.71 37.24 9.59
CA GLU A 75 -11.79 37.76 10.59
C GLU A 75 -11.48 36.66 11.60
N MET A 76 -10.36 35.97 11.39
CA MET A 76 -9.76 35.07 12.37
C MET A 76 -8.40 35.64 12.77
N PHE A 77 -7.95 35.34 13.99
CA PHE A 77 -6.55 35.61 14.37
C PHE A 77 -5.61 35.01 13.32
N HIS A 78 -4.64 35.82 12.87
CA HIS A 78 -3.74 35.49 11.77
C HIS A 78 -3.10 34.11 11.93
N GLU A 79 -2.69 33.76 13.16
CA GLU A 79 -2.09 32.48 13.48
C GLU A 79 -3.06 31.29 13.31
N GLN A 80 -4.32 31.44 13.73
CA GLN A 80 -5.33 30.39 13.57
C GLN A 80 -5.67 30.19 12.08
N LYS A 81 -5.75 31.28 11.33
CA LYS A 81 -5.95 31.25 9.87
C LYS A 81 -4.80 30.54 9.16
N LEU A 82 -3.55 30.86 9.52
CA LEU A 82 -2.36 30.18 9.00
C LEU A 82 -2.33 28.70 9.36
N ARG A 83 -2.73 28.32 10.58
CA ARG A 83 -2.79 26.92 11.01
C ARG A 83 -3.80 26.12 10.20
N LEU A 84 -4.98 26.68 9.92
CA LEU A 84 -6.00 26.03 9.10
C LEU A 84 -5.55 25.94 7.63
N TYR A 85 -4.99 27.02 7.08
CA TYR A 85 -4.41 27.04 5.74
C TYR A 85 -3.36 25.93 5.54
N ARG A 86 -2.41 25.78 6.49
CA ARG A 86 -1.41 24.70 6.46
C ARG A 86 -2.06 23.31 6.45
N LYS A 87 -3.04 23.08 7.31
CA LYS A 87 -3.77 21.79 7.36
C LYS A 87 -4.49 21.47 6.04
N GLU A 88 -5.16 22.47 5.45
CA GLU A 88 -5.86 22.29 4.16
C GLU A 88 -4.88 22.05 3.02
N LYS A 89 -3.75 22.75 3.00
CA LYS A 89 -2.67 22.56 2.03
C LYS A 89 -1.99 21.19 2.16
N ASP A 90 -1.72 20.73 3.37
CA ASP A 90 -1.15 19.40 3.63
C ASP A 90 -2.12 18.28 3.20
N LYS A 91 -3.42 18.46 3.45
CA LYS A 91 -4.48 17.54 3.00
C LYS A 91 -4.55 17.50 1.47
N ALA A 92 -4.49 18.66 0.81
CA ALA A 92 -4.46 18.75 -0.64
C ALA A 92 -3.22 18.03 -1.21
N HIS A 93 -2.04 18.24 -0.62
CA HIS A 93 -0.80 17.59 -1.05
C HIS A 93 -0.84 16.07 -0.91
N LYS A 94 -1.33 15.55 0.21
CA LYS A 94 -1.53 14.10 0.42
C LYS A 94 -2.52 13.49 -0.57
N ASN A 95 -3.59 14.21 -0.93
CA ASN A 95 -4.54 13.74 -1.94
C ASN A 95 -3.94 13.80 -3.36
N SER A 96 -3.20 14.86 -3.66
CA SER A 96 -2.43 15.05 -4.87
C SER A 96 -1.48 13.88 -5.17
N GLU A 97 -0.73 13.39 -4.18
CA GLU A 97 0.12 12.20 -4.33
C GLU A 97 -0.67 10.94 -4.71
N LYS A 98 -1.85 10.73 -4.11
CA LYS A 98 -2.73 9.61 -4.46
C LYS A 98 -3.20 9.69 -5.91
N TYR A 99 -3.52 10.87 -6.40
CA TYR A 99 -3.95 11.05 -7.79
C TYR A 99 -2.82 10.75 -8.78
N LEU A 100 -1.60 11.23 -8.50
CA LEU A 100 -0.42 10.87 -9.31
C LEU A 100 -0.16 9.36 -9.30
N GLN A 101 -0.35 8.71 -8.16
CA GLN A 101 -0.23 7.26 -8.07
C GLN A 101 -1.23 6.52 -8.96
N ILE A 102 -2.49 6.97 -8.99
CA ILE A 102 -3.51 6.43 -9.90
C ILE A 102 -3.09 6.62 -11.37
N CYS A 103 -2.60 7.81 -11.73
CA CYS A 103 -2.13 8.09 -13.09
C CYS A 103 -0.97 7.18 -13.51
N ARG A 104 0.01 6.95 -12.62
CA ARG A 104 1.13 6.02 -12.86
C ARG A 104 0.65 4.59 -13.07
N GLN A 105 -0.27 4.12 -12.23
CA GLN A 105 -0.85 2.78 -12.34
C GLN A 105 -1.62 2.59 -13.65
N MET A 106 -2.29 3.65 -14.13
CA MET A 106 -3.05 3.67 -15.38
C MET A 106 -2.19 4.04 -16.61
N GLN A 107 -0.87 4.15 -16.46
CA GLN A 107 0.09 4.41 -17.55
C GLN A 107 -0.14 5.73 -18.31
N VAL A 108 -0.54 6.79 -17.61
CA VAL A 108 -0.68 8.15 -18.16
C VAL A 108 0.24 9.14 -17.42
N THR A 109 0.67 10.20 -18.11
CA THR A 109 1.44 11.27 -17.46
C THR A 109 0.48 12.27 -16.84
N ALA A 110 0.80 12.77 -15.64
CA ALA A 110 -0.01 13.77 -14.97
C ALA A 110 0.86 14.77 -14.22
N GLU A 111 0.48 16.04 -14.29
CA GLU A 111 1.01 17.12 -13.44
C GLU A 111 -0.11 17.67 -12.55
N ILE A 112 0.25 18.44 -11.52
CA ILE A 112 -0.71 19.05 -10.62
C ILE A 112 -0.58 20.57 -10.72
N ILE A 113 -1.70 21.24 -10.90
CA ILE A 113 -1.82 22.69 -10.80
C ILE A 113 -2.59 23.03 -9.54
N TYR A 114 -1.99 23.83 -8.68
CA TYR A 114 -2.61 24.40 -7.50
C TYR A 114 -2.92 25.88 -7.77
N ILE A 115 -4.19 26.27 -7.62
CA ILE A 115 -4.65 27.65 -7.83
C ILE A 115 -5.23 28.15 -6.52
N GLU A 116 -4.75 29.29 -6.03
CA GLU A 116 -5.31 29.97 -4.87
C GLU A 116 -6.16 31.15 -5.35
N THR A 117 -7.44 31.20 -4.99
CA THR A 117 -8.36 32.26 -5.41
C THR A 117 -9.60 32.31 -4.51
N ASP A 118 -10.23 33.48 -4.42
CA ASP A 118 -11.41 33.69 -3.57
C ASP A 118 -12.66 32.92 -4.02
N SER A 119 -12.65 32.37 -5.24
CA SER A 119 -13.74 31.56 -5.78
C SER A 119 -13.21 30.47 -6.70
N VAL A 120 -13.61 29.23 -6.42
CA VAL A 120 -13.29 28.06 -7.25
C VAL A 120 -13.68 28.28 -8.72
N GLU A 121 -14.84 28.88 -8.94
CA GLU A 121 -15.38 29.18 -10.26
C GLU A 121 -14.47 30.15 -11.03
N LYS A 122 -14.03 31.24 -10.39
CA LYS A 122 -13.08 32.20 -10.97
C LYS A 122 -11.76 31.53 -11.31
N GLY A 123 -11.23 30.69 -10.41
CA GLY A 123 -9.98 29.97 -10.64
C GLY A 123 -10.04 29.04 -11.86
N ILE A 124 -11.14 28.32 -12.03
CA ILE A 124 -11.35 27.45 -13.20
C ILE A 124 -11.50 28.29 -14.48
N LEU A 125 -12.31 29.36 -14.47
CA LEU A 125 -12.45 30.23 -15.64
C LEU A 125 -11.12 30.89 -16.04
N GLN A 126 -10.37 31.40 -15.06
CA GLN A 126 -9.05 31.97 -15.27
C GLN A 126 -8.09 30.94 -15.86
N LEU A 127 -8.10 29.70 -15.35
CA LEU A 127 -7.31 28.61 -15.90
C LEU A 127 -7.67 28.36 -17.38
N ILE A 128 -8.95 28.27 -17.72
CA ILE A 128 -9.39 28.02 -19.09
C ILE A 128 -8.92 29.13 -20.03
N SER A 129 -9.13 30.38 -19.65
CA SER A 129 -8.79 31.54 -20.48
C SER A 129 -7.28 31.77 -20.59
N GLN A 130 -6.53 31.70 -19.47
CA GLN A 130 -5.10 32.06 -19.46
C GLN A 130 -4.20 30.94 -19.95
N ARG A 131 -4.56 29.66 -19.72
CA ARG A 131 -3.76 28.51 -20.17
C ARG A 131 -4.26 27.88 -21.46
N GLY A 132 -5.35 28.40 -22.04
CA GLY A 132 -5.94 27.87 -23.27
C GLY A 132 -6.42 26.43 -23.10
N VAL A 133 -7.13 26.12 -22.01
CA VAL A 133 -7.64 24.76 -21.77
C VAL A 133 -8.73 24.43 -22.78
N THR A 134 -8.50 23.45 -23.64
CA THR A 134 -9.47 22.97 -24.63
C THR A 134 -10.35 21.84 -24.10
N LYS A 135 -9.90 21.09 -23.09
CA LYS A 135 -10.56 19.90 -22.53
C LYS A 135 -10.53 19.90 -21.00
N LEU A 136 -11.71 19.95 -20.37
CA LEU A 136 -11.88 19.95 -18.92
C LEU A 136 -12.84 18.83 -18.47
N VAL A 137 -12.48 18.13 -17.41
CA VAL A 137 -13.36 17.21 -16.68
C VAL A 137 -13.61 17.78 -15.28
N MET A 138 -14.87 17.82 -14.83
CA MET A 138 -15.23 18.27 -13.48
C MET A 138 -16.46 17.56 -12.91
N GLY A 139 -16.69 17.71 -11.61
CA GLY A 139 -17.84 17.11 -10.91
C GLY A 139 -19.18 17.78 -11.26
N ALA A 140 -20.23 16.98 -11.49
CA ALA A 140 -21.58 17.45 -11.83
C ALA A 140 -22.47 17.78 -10.61
N ALA A 141 -22.19 17.17 -9.45
CA ALA A 141 -22.94 17.31 -8.21
C ALA A 141 -22.05 17.10 -7.00
N ALA A 142 -22.32 17.81 -5.91
CA ALA A 142 -21.78 17.44 -4.60
C ALA A 142 -22.49 16.17 -4.08
N ASP A 143 -21.75 15.22 -3.47
CA ASP A 143 -22.22 13.88 -3.04
C ASP A 143 -23.68 13.79 -2.55
N ARG A 144 -24.12 14.74 -1.72
CA ARG A 144 -25.48 14.75 -1.15
C ARG A 144 -26.62 14.88 -2.17
N HIS A 145 -26.32 15.21 -3.42
CA HIS A 145 -27.32 15.35 -4.49
C HIS A 145 -27.15 14.30 -5.60
N TYR A 146 -26.19 13.38 -5.47
CA TYR A 146 -26.11 12.30 -6.44
C TYR A 146 -27.33 11.39 -6.31
N SER A 147 -27.97 11.12 -7.45
CA SER A 147 -28.83 9.96 -7.59
C SER A 147 -28.46 9.25 -8.89
N MET A 148 -28.61 7.93 -8.94
CA MET A 148 -28.43 7.17 -10.18
C MET A 148 -29.31 7.66 -11.34
N ARG A 149 -30.37 8.43 -11.04
CA ARG A 149 -31.32 9.00 -12.02
C ARG A 149 -30.99 10.43 -12.45
N MET A 150 -29.94 11.05 -11.89
CA MET A 150 -29.55 12.42 -12.20
C MET A 150 -29.15 12.54 -13.68
N ARG A 151 -29.78 13.48 -14.39
CA ARG A 151 -29.47 13.85 -15.79
C ARG A 151 -28.96 15.27 -15.93
N ASP A 152 -29.32 16.14 -14.99
CA ASP A 152 -28.94 17.56 -15.00
C ASP A 152 -27.87 17.84 -13.98
N LEU A 153 -27.07 18.87 -14.22
CA LEU A 153 -26.12 19.41 -13.24
C LEU A 153 -26.85 19.85 -11.96
N LYS A 154 -26.29 19.50 -10.80
CA LYS A 154 -26.81 19.89 -9.48
C LYS A 154 -25.83 20.74 -8.69
N SER A 155 -24.54 20.69 -9.03
CA SER A 155 -23.54 21.57 -8.44
C SER A 155 -23.72 23.00 -8.98
N LYS A 156 -23.88 23.97 -8.08
CA LYS A 156 -23.91 25.40 -8.43
C LYS A 156 -22.66 25.82 -9.21
N LYS A 157 -21.48 25.28 -8.81
CA LYS A 157 -20.20 25.54 -9.48
C LYS A 157 -20.20 24.97 -10.90
N ALA A 158 -20.70 23.74 -11.09
CA ALA A 158 -20.79 23.10 -12.40
C ALA A 158 -21.72 23.86 -13.35
N ILE A 159 -22.90 24.26 -12.87
CA ILE A 159 -23.86 25.06 -13.63
C ILE A 159 -23.24 26.39 -14.07
N TYR A 160 -22.52 27.06 -13.16
CA TYR A 160 -21.83 28.31 -13.48
C TYR A 160 -20.73 28.11 -14.53
N ILE A 161 -19.84 27.13 -14.36
CA ILE A 161 -18.78 26.84 -15.33
C ILE A 161 -19.34 26.41 -16.69
N HIS A 162 -20.42 25.61 -16.73
CA HIS A 162 -21.10 25.24 -17.97
C HIS A 162 -21.56 26.48 -18.76
N ARG A 163 -22.05 27.50 -18.06
CA ARG A 163 -22.56 28.73 -18.67
C ARG A 163 -21.45 29.72 -19.07
N GLU A 164 -20.48 29.93 -18.19
CA GLU A 164 -19.51 31.04 -18.31
C GLU A 164 -18.18 30.66 -18.97
N ALA A 165 -17.84 29.36 -19.06
CA ALA A 165 -16.57 28.96 -19.66
C ALA A 165 -16.50 29.33 -21.15
N PRO A 166 -15.34 29.75 -21.68
CA PRO A 166 -15.15 30.00 -23.11
C PRO A 166 -15.70 28.87 -23.99
N ALA A 167 -16.38 29.21 -25.09
CA ALA A 167 -16.97 28.25 -26.01
C ALA A 167 -15.94 27.33 -26.69
N THR A 168 -14.66 27.68 -26.61
CA THR A 168 -13.53 26.88 -27.11
C THR A 168 -13.17 25.68 -26.23
N CYS A 169 -13.76 25.56 -25.02
CA CYS A 169 -13.45 24.50 -24.07
C CYS A 169 -14.54 23.42 -24.04
N LEU A 170 -14.18 22.18 -24.38
CA LEU A 170 -15.00 20.98 -24.21
C LEU A 170 -15.00 20.59 -22.73
N ILE A 171 -16.19 20.51 -22.13
CA ILE A 171 -16.33 20.19 -20.71
C ILE A 171 -17.14 18.92 -20.52
N TRP A 172 -16.60 17.96 -19.78
CA TRP A 172 -17.30 16.77 -19.33
C TRP A 172 -17.62 16.85 -17.84
N PHE A 173 -18.89 16.70 -17.52
CA PHE A 173 -19.39 16.72 -16.14
C PHE A 173 -19.68 15.30 -15.68
N THR A 174 -18.97 14.85 -14.65
CA THR A 174 -19.03 13.46 -14.17
C THR A 174 -19.53 13.38 -12.74
N CYS A 175 -20.10 12.23 -12.36
CA CYS A 175 -20.43 11.95 -10.97
C CYS A 175 -20.44 10.43 -10.74
N ASN A 176 -19.78 9.97 -9.68
CA ASN A 176 -19.64 8.54 -9.34
C ASN A 176 -19.20 7.66 -10.52
N GLY A 177 -18.23 8.15 -11.31
CA GLY A 177 -17.67 7.43 -12.45
C GLY A 177 -18.54 7.40 -13.71
N TYR A 178 -19.64 8.16 -13.75
CA TYR A 178 -20.50 8.28 -14.94
C TYR A 178 -20.46 9.69 -15.52
N LEU A 179 -20.52 9.78 -16.85
CA LEU A 179 -20.80 11.04 -17.55
C LEU A 179 -22.27 11.43 -17.32
N ILE A 180 -22.48 12.66 -16.85
CA ILE A 180 -23.81 13.23 -16.63
C ILE A 180 -24.20 14.10 -17.84
N CYS A 181 -23.34 15.05 -18.20
CA CYS A 181 -23.51 15.87 -19.42
C CYS A 181 -22.16 16.30 -19.98
N SER A 182 -22.14 16.66 -21.27
CA SER A 182 -21.02 17.32 -21.93
C SER A 182 -21.45 18.68 -22.47
N ARG A 183 -20.50 19.59 -22.62
CA ARG A 183 -20.66 20.86 -23.32
C ARG A 183 -19.64 20.92 -24.45
N GLU A 184 -20.12 20.76 -25.68
CA GLU A 184 -19.28 20.73 -26.88
C GLU A 184 -18.50 22.04 -27.07
N ALA A 185 -17.26 21.91 -27.57
CA ALA A 185 -16.47 23.06 -27.97
C ALA A 185 -16.93 23.55 -29.36
N ARG A 186 -17.11 24.87 -29.52
CA ARG A 186 -17.28 25.49 -30.84
C ARG A 186 -15.90 25.82 -31.40
N ARG A 187 -15.62 25.40 -32.63
CA ARG A 187 -14.41 25.82 -33.35
C ARG A 187 -14.44 27.33 -33.52
N ALA A 188 -13.32 28.00 -33.29
CA ALA A 188 -13.17 29.46 -33.42
C ALA A 188 -13.30 29.98 -34.88
N ASN A 189 -13.57 29.08 -35.85
CA ASN A 189 -13.78 29.43 -37.25
C ASN A 189 -15.29 29.61 -37.51
N ASN A 190 -15.79 30.81 -37.20
CA ASN A 190 -16.95 31.52 -37.82
C ASN A 190 -17.60 32.53 -36.84
N LEU A 191 -16.78 33.43 -36.28
CA LEU A 191 -17.27 34.69 -35.73
C LEU A 191 -17.68 35.62 -36.88
N TYR A 192 -18.80 35.31 -37.56
CA TYR A 192 -19.63 36.18 -38.42
C TYR A 192 -20.82 35.35 -38.92
N LEU A 193 -21.78 34.94 -38.07
CA LEU A 193 -23.17 34.62 -38.49
C LEU A 193 -24.08 34.26 -37.30
N GLU A 194 -24.32 35.20 -36.40
CA GLU A 194 -25.50 35.16 -35.51
C GLU A 194 -26.10 36.56 -35.43
N CYS A 195 -26.60 37.08 -36.57
CA CYS A 195 -27.69 38.07 -36.65
C CYS A 195 -27.97 38.42 -38.12
N ALA A 196 -29.03 37.85 -38.72
CA ALA A 196 -29.80 38.48 -39.80
C ALA A 196 -30.91 37.53 -40.29
N SER A 197 -32.15 38.00 -40.13
CA SER A 197 -33.23 37.83 -41.12
C SER A 197 -33.78 36.41 -41.31
N SER A 198 -34.82 36.02 -40.57
CA SER A 198 -36.21 36.42 -40.84
C SER A 198 -36.64 36.15 -42.28
N ASN A 199 -37.53 35.18 -42.41
CA ASN A 199 -38.46 34.92 -43.51
C ASN A 199 -38.84 36.19 -44.30
N SER A 200 -38.49 36.20 -45.60
CA SER A 200 -39.22 36.91 -46.67
C SER A 200 -38.78 36.25 -47.98
N LEU A 201 -39.57 35.37 -48.60
CA LEU A 201 -40.61 35.69 -49.58
C LEU A 201 -40.25 36.90 -50.46
N SER A 202 -39.63 36.60 -51.61
CA SER A 202 -39.64 37.47 -52.78
C SER A 202 -40.02 36.63 -54.01
N GLN A 203 -41.30 36.66 -54.35
CA GLN A 203 -41.81 36.42 -55.70
C GLN A 203 -41.72 37.75 -56.45
N SER A 204 -40.85 37.80 -57.45
CA SER A 204 -40.84 38.68 -58.61
C SER A 204 -40.03 37.88 -59.64
N ASP A 205 -40.44 37.62 -60.87
CA ASP A 205 -41.01 38.47 -61.90
C ASP A 205 -41.87 37.56 -62.81
N ILE A 206 -42.97 38.00 -63.42
CA ILE A 206 -42.97 38.45 -64.82
C ILE A 206 -44.22 39.30 -65.04
N THR A 207 -43.96 40.53 -65.46
CA THR A 207 -44.89 41.54 -65.93
C THR A 207 -45.51 41.20 -67.28
N ARG A 208 -46.84 41.25 -67.33
CA ARG A 208 -47.66 41.99 -68.31
C ARG A 208 -47.27 41.84 -69.81
N GLY A 209 -47.99 40.94 -70.49
CA GLY A 209 -48.19 40.94 -71.94
C GLY A 209 -49.61 40.50 -72.24
N THR A 210 -50.52 41.46 -72.35
CA THR A 210 -51.91 41.25 -72.77
C THR A 210 -51.95 41.48 -74.27
N GLU A 211 -52.09 40.44 -75.09
CA GLU A 211 -52.51 40.59 -76.49
C GLU A 211 -52.92 39.23 -77.09
N SER A 212 -54.06 39.24 -77.79
CA SER A 212 -54.51 38.24 -78.77
C SER A 212 -55.00 36.87 -78.26
N ILE A 213 -56.30 36.83 -77.94
CA ILE A 213 -57.11 35.62 -77.87
C ILE A 213 -57.34 35.10 -79.31
N VAL A 214 -56.62 34.05 -79.71
CA VAL A 214 -57.05 33.15 -80.78
C VAL A 214 -57.30 31.80 -80.14
N LYS A 215 -58.57 31.37 -80.20
CA LYS A 215 -59.09 30.14 -79.62
C LYS A 215 -58.51 28.95 -80.37
N ASP A 216 -57.55 28.25 -79.76
CA ASP A 216 -57.11 26.94 -80.21
C ASP A 216 -57.46 25.92 -79.12
N ASP A 217 -58.71 25.46 -79.11
CA ASP A 217 -59.27 24.54 -78.11
C ASP A 217 -58.41 23.26 -77.99
N ASP A 218 -57.77 22.83 -79.08
CA ASP A 218 -56.89 21.64 -79.09
C ASP A 218 -55.61 21.85 -78.27
N HIS A 219 -55.00 23.04 -78.32
CA HIS A 219 -53.82 23.36 -77.51
C HIS A 219 -54.18 23.48 -76.03
N LEU A 220 -55.34 24.06 -75.70
CA LEU A 220 -55.82 24.18 -74.33
C LEU A 220 -56.11 22.79 -73.71
N ILE A 221 -56.72 21.89 -74.49
CA ILE A 221 -56.99 20.50 -74.08
C ILE A 221 -55.68 19.74 -73.87
N LYS A 222 -54.70 19.84 -74.79
CA LYS A 222 -53.38 19.20 -74.64
C LYS A 222 -52.68 19.69 -73.38
N LEU A 223 -52.68 20.99 -73.10
CA LEU A 223 -52.11 21.55 -71.88
C LEU A 223 -52.79 20.96 -70.63
N ALA A 224 -54.13 20.98 -70.58
CA ALA A 224 -54.89 20.41 -69.47
C ALA A 224 -54.62 18.91 -69.26
N VAL A 225 -54.47 18.12 -70.32
CA VAL A 225 -54.10 16.70 -70.25
C VAL A 225 -52.70 16.53 -69.67
N THR A 226 -51.71 17.30 -70.15
CA THR A 226 -50.34 17.22 -69.62
C THR A 226 -50.24 17.64 -68.14
N GLU A 227 -50.99 18.67 -67.74
CA GLU A 227 -51.09 19.08 -66.33
C GLU A 227 -51.75 18.01 -65.46
N ALA A 228 -52.84 17.40 -65.94
CA ALA A 228 -53.51 16.29 -65.25
C ALA A 228 -52.59 15.07 -65.10
N GLU A 229 -51.82 14.72 -66.12
CA GLU A 229 -50.83 13.65 -66.03
C GLU A 229 -49.68 13.97 -65.08
N ALA A 230 -49.16 15.21 -65.11
CA ALA A 230 -48.13 15.66 -64.18
C ALA A 230 -48.63 15.62 -62.73
N SER A 231 -49.87 16.05 -62.50
CA SER A 231 -50.54 15.96 -61.20
C SER A 231 -50.69 14.50 -60.74
N LYS A 232 -51.11 13.59 -61.64
CA LYS A 232 -51.20 12.15 -61.35
C LYS A 232 -49.85 11.51 -61.01
N ARG A 233 -48.77 11.91 -61.71
CA ARG A 233 -47.40 11.45 -61.40
C ARG A 233 -46.93 11.95 -60.03
N LYS A 234 -47.17 13.23 -59.71
CA LYS A 234 -46.88 13.81 -58.39
C LYS A 234 -47.63 13.09 -57.27
N ALA A 235 -48.93 12.85 -57.45
CA ALA A 235 -49.76 12.12 -56.48
C ALA A 235 -49.26 10.69 -56.23
N ARG A 236 -48.84 9.96 -57.28
CA ARG A 236 -48.25 8.61 -57.15
C ARG A 236 -46.93 8.62 -56.42
N PHE A 237 -46.05 9.57 -56.72
CA PHE A 237 -44.76 9.72 -56.02
C PHE A 237 -44.95 10.04 -54.53
N GLU A 238 -45.90 10.92 -54.23
CA GLU A 238 -46.31 11.26 -52.86
C GLU A 238 -46.96 10.08 -52.11
N ALA A 239 -47.68 9.18 -52.80
CA ALA A 239 -48.19 7.95 -52.23
C ALA A 239 -47.07 6.94 -51.90
N CYS A 240 -46.11 6.76 -52.82
CA CYS A 240 -44.95 5.89 -52.61
C CYS A 240 -44.12 6.34 -51.39
N LYS A 241 -43.86 7.65 -51.27
CA LYS A 241 -43.18 8.23 -50.09
C LYS A 241 -43.93 7.97 -48.78
N ARG A 242 -45.26 8.03 -48.78
CA ARG A 242 -46.07 7.75 -47.58
C ARG A 242 -45.95 6.28 -47.18
N GLU A 243 -46.02 5.35 -48.12
CA GLU A 243 -45.86 3.91 -47.87
C GLU A 243 -44.47 3.58 -47.30
N GLU A 244 -43.41 4.17 -47.85
CA GLU A 244 -42.04 4.03 -47.32
C GLU A 244 -41.90 4.61 -45.91
N ALA A 245 -42.52 5.78 -45.65
CA ALA A 245 -42.54 6.40 -44.33
C ALA A 245 -43.31 5.56 -43.31
N GLU A 246 -44.45 4.98 -43.70
CA GLU A 246 -45.25 4.08 -42.86
C GLU A 246 -44.48 2.80 -42.50
N LYS A 247 -43.83 2.17 -43.48
CA LYS A 247 -42.96 1.01 -43.22
C LYS A 247 -41.83 1.34 -42.26
N THR A 248 -41.17 2.49 -42.46
CA THR A 248 -40.10 2.96 -41.57
C THR A 248 -40.62 3.22 -40.15
N ALA A 249 -41.82 3.78 -40.01
CA ALA A 249 -42.46 4.02 -38.71
C ALA A 249 -42.80 2.69 -37.99
N VAL A 250 -43.32 1.69 -38.69
CA VAL A 250 -43.61 0.36 -38.14
C VAL A 250 -42.33 -0.33 -37.65
N ASP A 251 -41.26 -0.29 -38.44
CA ASP A 251 -39.96 -0.85 -38.04
C ASP A 251 -39.36 -0.14 -36.83
N ALA A 252 -39.53 1.20 -36.75
CA ALA A 252 -39.11 1.98 -35.60
C ALA A 252 -39.89 1.62 -34.32
N LEU A 253 -41.21 1.42 -34.43
CA LEU A 253 -42.06 0.97 -33.31
C LEU A 253 -41.70 -0.44 -32.83
N LYS A 254 -41.44 -1.37 -33.76
CA LYS A 254 -40.98 -2.73 -33.42
C LYS A 254 -39.66 -2.69 -32.65
N LYS A 255 -38.70 -1.88 -33.11
CA LYS A 255 -37.42 -1.68 -32.40
C LYS A 255 -37.65 -1.04 -31.03
N ALA A 256 -38.49 -0.01 -30.92
CA ALA A 256 -38.79 0.64 -29.65
C ALA A 256 -39.32 -0.35 -28.59
N LYS A 257 -40.25 -1.25 -28.99
CA LYS A 257 -40.77 -2.31 -28.12
C LYS A 257 -39.71 -3.33 -27.70
N GLN A 258 -38.79 -3.68 -28.60
CA GLN A 258 -37.66 -4.55 -28.25
C GLN A 258 -36.74 -3.89 -27.21
N TRP A 259 -36.42 -2.60 -27.39
CA TRP A 259 -35.63 -1.84 -26.42
C TRP A 259 -36.31 -1.71 -25.06
N GLU A 260 -37.64 -1.56 -25.03
CA GLU A 260 -38.43 -1.51 -23.79
C GLU A 260 -38.33 -2.83 -23.00
N ASN A 261 -38.45 -3.98 -23.67
CA ASN A 261 -38.30 -5.28 -23.04
C ASN A 261 -36.89 -5.49 -22.46
N VAL A 262 -35.85 -5.14 -23.23
CA VAL A 262 -34.46 -5.24 -22.77
C VAL A 262 -34.23 -4.34 -21.56
N TYR A 263 -34.76 -3.11 -21.59
CA TYR A 263 -34.66 -2.18 -20.47
C TYR A 263 -35.33 -2.71 -19.19
N PHE A 264 -36.52 -3.32 -19.32
CA PHE A 264 -37.22 -3.88 -18.16
C PHE A 264 -36.46 -5.05 -17.52
N GLU A 265 -35.89 -5.93 -18.34
CA GLU A 265 -35.08 -7.05 -17.85
C GLU A 265 -33.79 -6.58 -17.18
N GLU A 266 -33.11 -5.59 -17.78
CA GLU A 266 -31.92 -4.97 -17.17
C GLU A 266 -32.26 -4.29 -15.83
N LEU A 267 -33.43 -3.63 -15.74
CA LEU A 267 -33.89 -3.01 -14.51
C LEU A 267 -34.16 -4.04 -13.40
N LYS A 268 -34.71 -5.21 -13.75
CA LYS A 268 -34.93 -6.32 -12.83
C LYS A 268 -33.60 -6.87 -12.29
N GLN A 269 -32.66 -7.17 -13.18
CA GLN A 269 -31.32 -7.64 -12.81
C GLN A 269 -30.56 -6.63 -11.94
N ARG A 270 -30.69 -5.33 -12.22
CA ARG A 270 -30.09 -4.28 -11.38
C ARG A 270 -30.65 -4.27 -9.95
N LYS A 271 -31.95 -4.47 -9.78
CA LYS A 271 -32.56 -4.56 -8.43
C LYS A 271 -32.09 -5.80 -7.67
N GLU A 272 -31.94 -6.93 -8.36
CA GLU A 272 -31.47 -8.18 -7.75
C GLU A 272 -30.00 -8.07 -7.34
N THR A 273 -29.15 -7.52 -8.20
CA THR A 273 -27.72 -7.28 -7.91
C THR A 273 -27.53 -6.25 -6.79
N GLU A 274 -28.32 -5.17 -6.74
CA GLU A 274 -28.26 -4.20 -5.64
C GLU A 274 -28.65 -4.83 -4.29
N LYS A 275 -29.67 -5.69 -4.26
CA LYS A 275 -30.04 -6.44 -3.05
C LYS A 275 -28.92 -7.39 -2.61
N ALA A 276 -28.31 -8.12 -3.54
CA ALA A 276 -27.19 -9.01 -3.24
C ALA A 276 -25.97 -8.23 -2.71
N LEU A 277 -25.68 -7.06 -3.30
CA LEU A 277 -24.58 -6.19 -2.87
C LEU A 277 -24.80 -5.66 -1.45
N ARG A 278 -26.02 -5.24 -1.12
CA ARG A 278 -26.38 -4.79 0.24
C ARG A 278 -26.12 -5.88 1.27
N LYS A 279 -26.62 -7.09 1.03
CA LYS A 279 -26.38 -8.25 1.91
C LYS A 279 -24.89 -8.54 2.11
N ARG A 280 -24.10 -8.52 1.03
CA ARG A 280 -22.64 -8.76 1.10
C ARG A 280 -21.91 -7.64 1.85
N ASN A 281 -22.34 -6.39 1.71
CA ASN A 281 -21.77 -5.27 2.47
C ASN A 281 -22.08 -5.39 3.96
N ASP A 282 -23.29 -5.80 4.34
CA ASP A 282 -23.65 -6.03 5.74
C ASP A 282 -22.81 -7.17 6.36
N GLU A 283 -22.56 -8.25 5.62
CA GLU A 283 -21.65 -9.34 6.02
C GLU A 283 -20.20 -8.87 6.17
N LEU A 284 -19.70 -8.02 5.27
CA LEU A 284 -18.35 -7.45 5.34
C LEU A 284 -18.19 -6.52 6.55
N GLU A 285 -19.19 -5.69 6.85
CA GLU A 285 -19.13 -4.79 8.00
C GLU A 285 -19.15 -5.59 9.32
N LYS A 286 -19.91 -6.69 9.38
CA LYS A 286 -19.88 -7.61 10.52
C LYS A 286 -18.50 -8.22 10.73
N MET A 287 -17.90 -8.81 9.68
CA MET A 287 -16.55 -9.38 9.77
C MET A 287 -15.50 -8.32 10.13
N ARG A 288 -15.65 -7.10 9.62
CA ARG A 288 -14.77 -5.98 9.95
C ARG A 288 -14.87 -5.60 11.43
N SER A 289 -16.07 -5.48 11.98
CA SER A 289 -16.29 -5.20 13.41
C SER A 289 -15.73 -6.31 14.31
N GLU A 290 -15.87 -7.59 13.92
CA GLU A 290 -15.30 -8.73 14.64
C GLU A 290 -13.76 -8.68 14.62
N SER A 291 -13.16 -8.38 13.47
CA SER A 291 -11.71 -8.24 13.33
C SER A 291 -11.15 -7.06 14.14
N GLU A 292 -11.84 -5.90 14.14
CA GLU A 292 -11.45 -4.74 14.95
C GLU A 292 -11.48 -5.05 16.46
N THR A 293 -12.45 -5.86 16.90
CA THR A 293 -12.55 -6.33 18.29
C THR A 293 -11.37 -7.26 18.64
N GLN A 294 -11.08 -8.26 17.81
CA GLN A 294 -9.95 -9.18 18.01
C GLN A 294 -8.60 -8.48 18.01
N ILE A 295 -8.43 -7.48 17.13
CA ILE A 295 -7.22 -6.64 17.09
C ILE A 295 -7.07 -5.88 18.41
N THR A 296 -8.16 -5.29 18.90
CA THR A 296 -8.15 -4.55 20.18
C THR A 296 -7.80 -5.47 21.35
N GLU A 297 -8.41 -6.65 21.44
CA GLU A 297 -8.09 -7.66 22.46
C GLU A 297 -6.61 -8.06 22.40
N SER A 298 -6.09 -8.35 21.19
CA SER A 298 -4.67 -8.68 20.98
C SER A 298 -3.74 -7.56 21.44
N TYR A 299 -4.06 -6.30 21.13
CA TYR A 299 -3.29 -5.14 21.62
C TYR A 299 -3.27 -5.05 23.15
N THR A 300 -4.39 -5.36 23.83
CA THR A 300 -4.40 -5.35 25.31
C THR A 300 -3.51 -6.43 25.92
N VAL A 301 -3.44 -7.62 25.30
CA VAL A 301 -2.57 -8.72 25.75
C VAL A 301 -1.10 -8.35 25.53
N ILE A 302 -0.75 -7.81 24.35
CA ILE A 302 0.60 -7.36 24.04
C ILE A 302 1.06 -6.31 25.06
N ARG A 303 0.22 -5.32 25.38
CA ARG A 303 0.55 -4.28 26.37
C ARG A 303 0.86 -4.88 27.75
N LYS A 304 0.02 -5.81 28.23
CA LYS A 304 0.24 -6.50 29.51
C LYS A 304 1.53 -7.33 29.52
N LEU A 305 1.85 -7.98 28.40
CA LEU A 305 3.10 -8.74 28.26
C LEU A 305 4.32 -7.82 28.24
N GLN A 306 4.23 -6.67 27.57
CA GLN A 306 5.30 -5.67 27.56
C GLN A 306 5.56 -5.10 28.97
N GLU A 307 4.50 -4.78 29.74
CA GLU A 307 4.62 -4.34 31.13
C GLU A 307 5.31 -5.40 32.01
N LYS A 308 4.89 -6.67 31.90
CA LYS A 308 5.54 -7.79 32.61
C LYS A 308 7.00 -7.97 32.21
N ASN A 309 7.31 -7.85 30.92
CA ASN A 309 8.67 -7.97 30.42
C ASN A 309 9.56 -6.85 30.95
N ASN A 310 9.06 -5.62 30.99
CA ASN A 310 9.81 -4.48 31.55
C ASN A 310 10.12 -4.70 33.04
N LEU A 311 9.14 -5.12 33.84
CA LEU A 311 9.33 -5.42 35.27
C LEU A 311 10.34 -6.56 35.49
N SER A 312 10.27 -7.60 34.65
CA SER A 312 11.22 -8.73 34.67
C SER A 312 12.64 -8.26 34.36
N MET A 313 12.80 -7.40 33.34
CA MET A 313 14.11 -6.83 32.97
C MET A 313 14.69 -5.94 34.07
N GLU A 314 13.87 -5.16 34.77
CA GLU A 314 14.30 -4.35 35.93
C GLU A 314 14.76 -5.24 37.09
N THR A 315 14.04 -6.34 37.35
CA THR A 315 14.41 -7.31 38.38
C THR A 315 15.74 -7.99 38.05
N PHE A 316 15.95 -8.42 36.80
CA PHE A 316 17.23 -8.99 36.36
C PHE A 316 18.38 -7.99 36.47
N ARG A 317 18.14 -6.70 36.23
CA ARG A 317 19.14 -5.65 36.43
C ARG A 317 19.57 -5.56 37.89
N GLY A 318 18.61 -5.54 38.83
CA GLY A 318 18.89 -5.52 40.27
C GLY A 318 19.68 -6.73 40.75
N ILE A 319 19.27 -7.94 40.36
CA ILE A 319 20.01 -9.18 40.70
C ILE A 319 21.45 -9.14 40.14
N ARG A 320 21.64 -8.60 38.94
CA ARG A 320 22.97 -8.49 38.33
C ARG A 320 23.88 -7.52 39.11
N GLU A 321 23.33 -6.42 39.61
CA GLU A 321 24.04 -5.45 40.45
C GLU A 321 24.45 -6.10 41.79
N GLU A 322 23.52 -6.79 42.46
CA GLU A 322 23.80 -7.54 43.69
C GLU A 322 24.85 -8.63 43.49
N GLN A 323 24.79 -9.37 42.37
CA GLN A 323 25.79 -10.38 42.03
C GLN A 323 27.19 -9.79 41.85
N GLU A 324 27.30 -8.58 41.28
CA GLU A 324 28.59 -7.93 41.10
C GLU A 324 29.16 -7.41 42.42
N GLU A 325 28.30 -6.88 43.31
CA GLU A 325 28.67 -6.49 44.66
C GLU A 325 29.17 -7.69 45.48
N LEU A 326 28.47 -8.82 45.41
CA LEU A 326 28.87 -10.06 46.09
C LEU A 326 30.20 -10.61 45.55
N LYS A 327 30.46 -10.52 44.24
CA LYS A 327 31.77 -10.91 43.68
C LYS A 327 32.90 -10.03 44.20
N ILE A 328 32.67 -8.73 44.35
CA ILE A 328 33.66 -7.80 44.92
C ILE A 328 33.96 -8.21 46.37
N LYS A 329 32.91 -8.37 47.20
CA LYS A 329 33.05 -8.81 48.60
C LYS A 329 33.76 -10.17 48.71
N LEU A 330 33.44 -11.11 47.83
CA LEU A 330 34.09 -12.43 47.80
C LEU A 330 35.60 -12.31 47.53
N ARG A 331 36.01 -11.46 46.58
CA ARG A 331 37.45 -11.20 46.31
C ARG A 331 38.16 -10.61 47.51
N GLU A 332 37.51 -9.73 48.27
CA GLU A 332 38.07 -9.15 49.50
C GLU A 332 38.23 -10.19 50.61
N VAL A 333 37.23 -11.04 50.82
CA VAL A 333 37.28 -12.14 51.79
C VAL A 333 38.39 -13.14 51.43
N SER A 334 38.54 -13.52 50.16
CA SER A 334 39.62 -14.41 49.71
C SER A 334 41.01 -13.83 49.97
N LYS A 335 41.19 -12.51 49.80
CA LYS A 335 42.47 -11.82 50.12
C LYS A 335 42.77 -11.85 51.62
N LEU A 336 41.77 -11.64 52.47
CA LEU A 336 41.95 -11.67 53.92
C LEU A 336 42.22 -13.08 54.44
N LYS A 337 41.57 -14.10 53.84
CA LYS A 337 41.80 -15.50 54.17
C LYS A 337 43.23 -15.93 53.85
N GLY A 338 43.75 -15.57 52.67
CA GLY A 338 45.15 -15.85 52.32
C GLY A 338 46.16 -15.22 53.29
N LYS A 339 45.90 -13.99 53.77
CA LYS A 339 46.77 -13.34 54.77
C LYS A 339 46.74 -14.00 56.15
N ARG A 340 45.57 -14.46 56.61
CA ARG A 340 45.45 -15.18 57.89
C ARG A 340 46.06 -16.57 57.81
N GLU A 341 45.92 -17.24 56.67
CA GLU A 341 46.56 -18.55 56.42
C GLU A 341 48.09 -18.43 56.31
N GLU A 342 48.63 -17.32 55.80
CA GLU A 342 50.08 -17.02 55.82
C GLU A 342 50.61 -16.68 57.22
N GLU A 343 49.80 -16.10 58.12
CA GLU A 343 50.20 -15.79 59.51
C GLU A 343 50.03 -16.98 60.48
N GLU A 344 49.02 -17.85 60.28
CA GLU A 344 48.76 -19.03 61.14
C GLU A 344 49.58 -20.28 60.76
N ALA A 345 50.15 -20.37 59.55
CA ALA A 345 50.96 -21.52 59.11
C ALA A 345 52.40 -21.57 59.69
N SER A 346 52.81 -20.57 60.49
CA SER A 346 54.17 -20.49 61.05
C SER A 346 54.35 -21.20 62.41
N THR A 347 53.28 -21.75 63.01
CA THR A 347 53.34 -22.31 64.38
C THR A 347 52.46 -23.55 64.61
N SER A 348 52.48 -24.60 63.78
CA SER A 348 52.10 -25.97 64.19
C SER A 348 52.18 -26.97 63.03
N ASN A 349 53.00 -28.03 63.14
CA ASN A 349 52.73 -29.41 62.65
C ASN A 349 54.00 -30.24 62.34
N HIS A 350 54.91 -30.39 63.32
CA HIS A 350 56.01 -31.39 63.21
C HIS A 350 55.64 -32.80 63.71
N ARG A 351 54.36 -33.10 63.98
CA ARG A 351 53.97 -34.41 64.54
C ARG A 351 53.42 -35.41 63.53
N GLU A 352 52.85 -34.94 62.43
CA GLU A 352 52.25 -35.83 61.42
C GLU A 352 53.19 -36.03 60.22
N PRO A 353 53.20 -37.23 59.62
CA PRO A 353 53.97 -37.48 58.40
C PRO A 353 53.42 -36.60 57.26
N PRO A 354 54.30 -35.95 56.49
CA PRO A 354 53.89 -35.30 55.26
C PRO A 354 53.05 -36.24 54.38
N GLN A 355 51.97 -35.74 53.77
CA GLN A 355 51.01 -36.58 53.01
C GLN A 355 51.68 -37.38 51.88
N TYR A 356 52.76 -36.86 51.29
CA TYR A 356 53.52 -37.55 50.24
C TYR A 356 54.37 -38.72 50.74
N PHE A 357 54.44 -38.97 52.05
CA PHE A 357 55.02 -40.19 52.63
C PHE A 357 54.00 -41.32 52.76
N ILE A 358 52.71 -41.03 52.61
CA ILE A 358 51.62 -42.00 52.79
C ILE A 358 51.27 -42.67 51.46
N CYS A 359 51.21 -44.00 51.46
CA CYS A 359 50.82 -44.76 50.28
C CYS A 359 49.32 -44.59 49.99
N PRO A 360 48.91 -44.26 48.75
CA PRO A 360 47.51 -44.18 48.37
C PRO A 360 46.70 -45.49 48.46
N ILE A 361 47.39 -46.65 48.49
CA ILE A 361 46.75 -47.97 48.60
C ILE A 361 46.62 -48.38 50.06
N THR A 362 47.74 -48.40 50.81
CA THR A 362 47.77 -48.92 52.18
C THR A 362 47.34 -47.89 53.22
N HIS A 363 47.40 -46.59 52.91
CA HIS A 363 47.17 -45.47 53.84
C HIS A 363 48.19 -45.41 55.00
N ASP A 364 49.31 -46.12 54.85
CA ASP A 364 50.44 -46.13 55.79
C ASP A 364 51.67 -45.43 55.18
N ILE A 365 52.67 -45.12 56.02
CA ILE A 365 53.97 -44.60 55.57
C ILE A 365 54.64 -45.65 54.67
N MET A 366 55.10 -45.23 53.49
CA MET A 366 55.80 -46.12 52.55
C MET A 366 57.17 -46.55 53.09
N GLU A 367 57.42 -47.85 53.15
CA GLU A 367 58.73 -48.42 53.48
C GLU A 367 59.58 -48.62 52.22
N ASP A 368 58.96 -49.05 51.12
CA ASP A 368 59.62 -49.29 49.83
C ASP A 368 58.88 -48.62 48.67
N PRO A 369 58.97 -47.27 48.56
CA PRO A 369 58.19 -46.50 47.60
C PRO A 369 58.58 -46.81 46.14
N HIS A 370 57.59 -47.10 45.29
CA HIS A 370 57.73 -47.38 43.86
C HIS A 370 56.82 -46.48 43.03
N VAL A 371 57.38 -45.91 41.95
CA VAL A 371 56.66 -45.09 40.99
C VAL A 371 56.03 -45.98 39.91
N ALA A 372 54.73 -45.80 39.68
CA ALA A 372 54.00 -46.45 38.58
C ALA A 372 53.90 -45.53 37.35
N ALA A 373 53.36 -46.05 36.25
CA ALA A 373 53.27 -45.35 34.96
C ALA A 373 52.41 -44.07 34.95
N ASP A 374 51.58 -43.87 35.98
CA ASP A 374 50.79 -42.66 36.20
C ASP A 374 51.58 -41.53 36.89
N GLY A 375 52.83 -41.80 37.29
CA GLY A 375 53.69 -40.86 38.01
C GLY A 375 53.42 -40.80 39.52
N PHE A 376 52.46 -41.56 40.05
CA PHE A 376 52.22 -41.66 41.49
C PHE A 376 53.17 -42.68 42.12
N THR A 377 53.47 -42.47 43.40
CA THR A 377 54.31 -43.37 44.19
C THR A 377 53.44 -44.17 45.17
N TYR A 378 53.71 -45.48 45.25
CA TYR A 378 52.97 -46.42 46.06
C TYR A 378 53.94 -47.30 46.85
N GLU A 379 53.46 -48.00 47.88
CA GLU A 379 54.22 -49.07 48.54
C GLU A 379 54.45 -50.20 47.54
N GLY A 380 55.72 -50.62 47.37
CA GLY A 380 56.16 -51.53 46.31
C GLY A 380 55.40 -52.85 46.31
N GLU A 381 55.21 -53.44 47.49
CA GLU A 381 54.45 -54.68 47.65
C GLU A 381 52.96 -54.49 47.33
N ALA A 382 52.38 -53.35 47.73
CA ALA A 382 50.96 -53.06 47.54
C ALA A 382 50.61 -52.87 46.06
N ILE A 383 51.43 -52.12 45.32
CA ILE A 383 51.22 -51.91 43.88
C ILE A 383 51.55 -53.16 43.05
N SER A 384 52.52 -53.98 43.49
CA SER A 384 52.80 -55.28 42.86
C SER A 384 51.61 -56.23 43.03
N ARG A 385 51.07 -56.36 44.25
CA ARG A 385 49.85 -57.15 44.52
C ARG A 385 48.63 -56.65 43.75
N TRP A 386 48.53 -55.33 43.51
CA TRP A 386 47.48 -54.75 42.69
C TRP A 386 47.55 -55.24 41.24
N PHE A 387 48.75 -55.28 40.65
CA PHE A 387 48.97 -55.81 39.30
C PHE A 387 48.83 -57.33 39.21
N GLU A 388 49.28 -58.08 40.22
CA GLU A 388 49.13 -59.55 40.30
C GLU A 388 47.66 -59.99 40.33
N ARG A 389 46.76 -59.16 40.89
CA ARG A 389 45.30 -59.38 40.87
C ARG A 389 44.65 -59.08 39.51
N GLY A 390 45.43 -58.70 38.51
CA GLY A 390 44.96 -58.42 37.14
C GLY A 390 44.44 -56.99 36.92
N HIS A 391 44.70 -56.05 37.85
CA HIS A 391 44.32 -54.67 37.64
C HIS A 391 45.34 -53.94 36.75
N GLU A 392 44.88 -53.36 35.65
CA GLU A 392 45.70 -52.51 34.75
C GLU A 392 45.41 -51.00 34.95
N THR A 393 44.70 -50.64 36.02
CA THR A 393 44.30 -49.26 36.31
C THR A 393 45.14 -48.66 37.43
N SER A 394 45.30 -47.33 37.39
CA SER A 394 45.88 -46.54 38.46
C SER A 394 44.99 -46.64 39.71
N PRO A 395 45.53 -47.03 40.87
CA PRO A 395 44.80 -46.98 42.14
C PRO A 395 44.33 -45.57 42.52
N MET A 396 45.03 -44.52 42.06
CA MET A 396 44.77 -43.13 42.48
C MET A 396 43.71 -42.43 41.62
N ILE A 397 43.76 -42.60 40.30
CA ILE A 397 42.88 -41.87 39.35
C ILE A 397 41.92 -42.77 38.59
N ASN A 398 41.95 -44.09 38.83
CA ASN A 398 41.11 -45.09 38.19
C ASN A 398 41.14 -45.05 36.64
N LYS A 399 42.31 -44.71 36.07
CA LYS A 399 42.58 -44.72 34.63
C LYS A 399 43.54 -45.84 34.27
N ARG A 400 43.42 -46.41 33.07
CA ARG A 400 44.32 -47.47 32.59
C ARG A 400 45.76 -46.95 32.49
N LEU A 401 46.71 -47.72 33.00
CA LEU A 401 48.14 -47.41 32.97
C LEU A 401 48.75 -47.78 31.61
N PRO A 402 49.71 -46.98 31.09
CA PRO A 402 50.45 -47.33 29.87
C PRO A 402 51.24 -48.64 29.96
N HIS A 403 51.76 -48.97 31.14
CA HIS A 403 52.50 -50.19 31.43
C HIS A 403 52.45 -50.50 32.94
N THR A 404 52.79 -51.73 33.31
CA THR A 404 52.84 -52.20 34.70
C THR A 404 54.26 -52.22 35.28
N SER A 405 55.26 -51.66 34.59
CA SER A 405 56.61 -51.54 35.15
C SER A 405 56.64 -50.56 36.32
N LEU A 406 57.40 -50.93 37.35
CA LEU A 406 57.58 -50.18 38.58
C LEU A 406 59.04 -49.70 38.67
N VAL A 407 59.23 -48.46 39.12
CA VAL A 407 60.56 -47.88 39.32
C VAL A 407 60.74 -47.52 40.80
N PRO A 408 61.74 -48.07 41.51
CA PRO A 408 62.00 -47.71 42.90
C PRO A 408 62.27 -46.21 43.08
N ASN A 409 61.57 -45.56 44.01
CA ASN A 409 61.74 -44.14 44.36
C ASN A 409 62.70 -43.99 45.54
N LEU A 410 64.01 -44.16 45.27
CA LEU A 410 65.06 -44.13 46.30
C LEU A 410 65.16 -42.78 47.02
N ALA A 411 64.82 -41.68 46.33
CA ALA A 411 64.83 -40.34 46.91
C ALA A 411 63.74 -40.20 47.99
N LEU A 412 62.51 -40.62 47.69
CA LEU A 412 61.42 -40.61 48.66
C LEU A 412 61.69 -41.55 49.84
N ARG A 413 62.26 -42.74 49.56
CA ARG A 413 62.66 -43.69 50.58
C ARG A 413 63.66 -43.07 51.57
N SER A 414 64.66 -42.35 51.05
CA SER A 414 65.67 -41.66 51.88
C SER A 414 65.04 -40.57 52.73
N ALA A 415 64.12 -39.78 52.15
CA ALA A 415 63.41 -38.73 52.87
C ALA A 415 62.50 -39.28 53.99
N ILE A 416 61.83 -40.40 53.76
CA ILE A 416 61.01 -41.08 54.78
C ILE A 416 61.89 -41.59 55.92
N GLN A 417 63.03 -42.20 55.61
CA GLN A 417 63.98 -42.69 56.62
C GLN A 417 64.55 -41.55 57.47
N GLU A 418 64.93 -40.44 56.86
CA GLU A 418 65.39 -39.25 57.57
C GLU A 418 64.30 -38.71 58.51
N TRP A 419 63.06 -38.63 58.03
CA TRP A 419 61.93 -38.19 58.84
C TRP A 419 61.65 -39.11 60.03
N LEU A 420 61.71 -40.43 59.83
CA LEU A 420 61.54 -41.41 60.90
C LEU A 420 62.66 -41.31 61.96
N GLN A 421 63.92 -41.12 61.52
CA GLN A 421 65.06 -40.92 62.44
C GLN A 421 64.91 -39.63 63.26
N LEU A 422 64.52 -38.52 62.64
CA LEU A 422 64.26 -37.26 63.34
C LEU A 422 63.13 -37.44 64.36
N ARG A 423 62.06 -38.14 63.98
CA ARG A 423 60.93 -38.43 64.88
C ARG A 423 61.34 -39.34 66.04
N GLU A 424 62.20 -40.34 65.82
CA GLU A 424 62.75 -41.20 66.88
C GLU A 424 63.67 -40.43 67.83
N LEU A 425 64.53 -39.56 67.30
CA LEU A 425 65.41 -38.70 68.11
C LEU A 425 64.60 -37.72 68.98
N LEU A 426 63.49 -37.19 68.46
CA LEU A 426 62.59 -36.30 69.18
C LEU A 426 61.72 -37.02 70.22
N ASN A 427 61.46 -38.32 70.04
CA ASN A 427 60.61 -39.12 70.93
C ASN A 427 61.39 -40.01 71.91
N ARG A 428 62.73 -40.03 71.86
CA ARG A 428 63.52 -40.83 72.81
C ARG A 428 63.49 -40.17 74.19
N PRO A 429 63.05 -40.87 75.27
CA PRO A 429 63.16 -40.34 76.61
C PRO A 429 64.64 -40.11 76.94
N SER A 430 64.99 -38.92 77.43
CA SER A 430 66.34 -38.61 77.88
C SER A 430 66.72 -39.53 79.05
N ALA A 431 67.42 -40.63 78.76
CA ALA A 431 68.06 -41.47 79.75
C ALA A 431 69.49 -40.95 80.01
N CYS A 432 69.60 -39.98 80.90
CA CYS A 432 70.82 -39.63 81.63
C CYS A 432 70.46 -39.54 83.11
N ARG A 433 71.24 -40.01 84.10
CA ARG A 433 72.31 -41.00 84.28
C ARG A 433 72.59 -40.90 85.80
N GLU A 434 72.70 -42.04 86.49
CA GLU A 434 73.00 -42.15 87.92
C GLU A 434 74.25 -41.34 88.33
N ILE A 435 74.13 -40.51 89.38
CA ILE A 435 74.98 -40.43 90.59
C ILE A 435 74.10 -39.97 91.75
#